data_AF-A0A963Y272-F1
#
_entry.id   AF-A0A963Y272-F1
#
_cell.length_a   1.000
_cell.length_b   1.000
_cell.length_c   1.000
_cell.angle_alpha   90.00
_cell.angle_beta   90.00
_cell.angle_gamma   90.00
#
_symmetry.space_group_name_H-M   'P 1'
#
loop_
_entity.id
_entity.type
_entity.pdbx_description
1 polymer ?
#
loop_
_entity_poly.entity_id
_entity_poly.type
_entity_poly.pdbx_seq_one_letter_code
_entity_poly.pdbx_strand_id
1 'polypeptide(L)' 'TVWTWNAIGKRKGAWALSPDAPEATRGFLLNHLISELLPERGDGHRWSNSDPITGQAAWFDLRVKIERVDAPDEA' A
#
# COMPACT_ATOMS: atom_id res chain seq x y z
N THR A 1 8.84 16.62 -2.27
CA THR A 1 8.37 15.58 -1.33
C THR A 1 8.29 14.27 -2.08
N VAL A 2 9.02 13.24 -1.65
CA VAL A 2 9.01 11.91 -2.28
C VAL A 2 8.06 11.03 -1.48
N TRP A 3 7.11 10.38 -2.15
CA TRP A 3 6.22 9.39 -1.55
C TRP A 3 6.51 8.03 -2.18
N THR A 4 7.00 7.08 -1.38
CA THR A 4 7.12 5.68 -1.79
C THR A 4 5.93 4.92 -1.21
N TRP A 5 5.02 4.45 -2.06
CA TRP A 5 3.89 3.64 -1.65
C TRP A 5 4.38 2.23 -1.27
N ASN A 6 4.28 1.83 0.01
CA ASN A 6 4.68 0.47 0.44
C ASN A 6 3.62 -0.60 0.17
N ALA A 7 2.40 -0.21 -0.17
CA ALA A 7 1.38 -1.08 -0.76
C ALA A 7 0.29 -0.20 -1.39
N ILE A 8 -0.42 -0.73 -2.37
CA ILE A 8 -1.61 -0.08 -2.92
C ILE A 8 -2.69 -1.14 -3.17
N GLY A 9 -3.84 -0.93 -2.55
CA GLY A 9 -5.09 -1.64 -2.85
C GLY A 9 -6.21 -0.60 -2.88
N LYS A 10 -6.98 -0.56 -3.96
CA LYS A 10 -8.06 0.41 -4.15
C LYS A 10 -9.37 -0.31 -4.37
N ARG A 11 -10.45 0.23 -3.83
CA ARG A 11 -11.79 -0.30 -4.10
C ARG A 11 -12.17 -0.06 -5.56
N LYS A 12 -12.78 -1.04 -6.21
CA LYS A 12 -13.35 -0.91 -7.56
C LYS A 12 -14.27 0.32 -7.66
N GLY A 13 -14.01 1.16 -8.67
CA GLY A 13 -14.78 2.40 -8.94
C GLY A 13 -14.44 3.59 -8.04
N ALA A 14 -13.46 3.46 -7.14
CA ALA A 14 -12.95 4.58 -6.37
C ALA A 14 -11.82 5.31 -7.14
N TRP A 15 -11.59 6.59 -6.83
CA TRP A 15 -10.46 7.38 -7.34
C TRP A 15 -10.44 7.59 -8.86
N ALA A 16 -11.61 7.58 -9.50
CA ALA A 16 -11.75 7.65 -10.96
C ALA A 16 -10.94 6.56 -11.71
N LEU A 17 -10.60 5.47 -11.03
CA LEU A 17 -9.97 4.32 -11.63
C LEU A 17 -11.01 3.49 -12.39
N SER A 18 -10.56 2.88 -13.49
CA SER A 18 -11.40 1.96 -14.26
C SER A 18 -11.92 0.83 -13.36
N PRO A 19 -13.16 0.32 -13.58
CA PRO A 19 -13.71 -0.78 -12.79
C PRO A 19 -12.88 -2.07 -12.83
N ASP A 20 -11.98 -2.20 -13.80
CA ASP A 20 -11.06 -3.29 -14.07
C ASP A 20 -9.59 -2.93 -13.86
N ALA A 21 -9.31 -1.78 -13.22
CA ALA A 21 -7.96 -1.36 -12.90
C ALA A 21 -7.21 -2.45 -12.09
N PRO A 22 -5.93 -2.74 -12.40
CA PRO A 22 -5.12 -3.70 -11.65
C PRO A 22 -5.09 -3.41 -10.15
N GLU A 23 -5.05 -2.14 -9.76
CA GLU A 23 -5.07 -1.66 -8.37
C GLU A 23 -6.39 -2.01 -7.65
N ALA A 24 -7.44 -2.34 -8.39
CA ALA A 24 -8.74 -2.78 -7.87
C ALA A 24 -8.91 -4.31 -7.82
N THR A 25 -8.01 -5.06 -8.45
CA THR A 25 -8.09 -6.54 -8.57
C THR A 25 -6.87 -7.26 -8.01
N ARG A 26 -5.74 -6.55 -7.86
CA ARG A 26 -4.46 -7.07 -7.39
C ARG A 26 -3.83 -6.06 -6.44
N GLY A 27 -4.12 -6.23 -5.15
CA GLY A 27 -3.35 -5.58 -4.10
C GLY A 27 -1.99 -6.27 -3.95
N PHE A 28 -0.94 -5.49 -3.75
CA PHE A 28 0.37 -6.03 -3.39
C PHE A 28 0.97 -5.21 -2.25
N LEU A 29 1.44 -5.91 -1.21
CA LEU A 29 2.34 -5.37 -0.21
C LEU A 29 3.75 -5.44 -0.78
N LEU A 30 4.39 -4.28 -0.96
CA LEU A 30 5.79 -4.23 -1.33
C LEU A 30 6.69 -4.68 -0.17
N ASN A 31 6.16 -4.68 1.06
CA ASN A 31 6.90 -5.00 2.26
C ASN A 31 6.28 -6.16 3.04
N HIS A 32 6.85 -7.36 2.88
CA HIS A 32 6.49 -8.57 3.65
C HIS A 32 6.72 -8.43 5.16
N LEU A 33 7.35 -7.34 5.61
CA LEU A 33 7.58 -7.04 7.02
C LEU A 33 6.35 -6.46 7.71
N ILE A 34 5.30 -6.05 6.97
CA ILE A 34 4.12 -5.45 7.59
C ILE A 34 2.87 -6.29 7.28
N SER A 35 2.33 -6.86 8.35
CA SER A 35 1.13 -7.71 8.31
C SER A 35 -0.11 -6.92 7.88
N GLU A 36 -0.90 -7.51 6.99
CA GLU A 36 -2.28 -7.08 6.64
C GLU A 36 -3.20 -7.06 7.86
N LEU A 37 -2.87 -7.83 8.91
CA LEU A 37 -3.70 -8.08 10.07
C LEU A 37 -3.10 -7.44 11.32
N LEU A 38 -3.99 -6.89 12.17
CA LEU A 38 -3.64 -6.45 13.52
C LEU A 38 -3.21 -7.63 14.40
N PRO A 39 -2.48 -7.37 15.50
CA PRO A 39 -2.17 -8.40 16.50
C PRO A 39 -3.44 -9.10 17.00
N GLU A 40 -3.31 -10.39 17.29
CA GLU A 40 -4.43 -11.18 17.81
C GLU A 40 -4.91 -10.63 19.16
N ARG A 41 -6.23 -10.52 19.33
CA ARG A 41 -6.85 -9.96 20.53
C ARG A 41 -7.53 -10.99 21.43
N GLY A 42 -7.50 -12.28 21.06
CA GLY A 42 -8.12 -13.37 21.82
C GLY A 42 -9.66 -13.45 21.69
N ASP A 43 -10.26 -12.66 20.80
CA ASP A 43 -11.70 -12.64 20.50
C ASP A 43 -12.11 -13.65 19.41
N GLY A 44 -11.15 -14.46 18.92
CA GLY A 44 -11.36 -15.42 17.83
C GLY A 44 -11.44 -14.79 16.44
N HIS A 45 -11.28 -13.45 16.33
CA HIS A 45 -11.34 -12.73 15.06
C HIS A 45 -9.95 -12.27 14.60
N ARG A 46 -9.75 -12.26 13.28
CA ARG A 46 -8.55 -11.73 12.63
C ARG A 46 -8.91 -10.41 11.96
N TRP A 47 -8.47 -9.30 12.55
CA TRP A 47 -8.83 -7.95 12.10
C TRP A 47 -7.86 -7.40 11.07
N SER A 48 -8.37 -6.84 9.98
CA SER A 48 -7.59 -6.05 9.01
C SER A 48 -6.97 -4.82 9.69
N ASN A 49 -5.76 -4.44 9.28
CA ASN A 49 -5.14 -3.18 9.72
C ASN A 49 -5.70 -1.95 8.99
N SER A 50 -6.51 -2.15 7.95
CA SER A 50 -7.15 -1.07 7.20
C SER A 50 -8.16 -0.30 8.05
N ASP A 51 -8.31 1.00 7.78
CA ASP A 51 -9.35 1.84 8.35
C ASP A 51 -10.74 1.19 8.16
N PRO A 52 -11.52 0.95 9.23
CA PRO A 52 -12.76 0.19 9.16
C PRO A 52 -13.90 0.93 8.45
N ILE A 53 -13.76 2.24 8.22
CA ILE A 53 -14.79 3.06 7.58
C ILE A 53 -14.57 3.11 6.07
N THR A 54 -13.33 3.32 5.64
CA THR A 54 -12.96 3.55 4.23
C THR A 54 -12.29 2.36 3.57
N GLY A 55 -11.78 1.40 4.35
CA GLY A 55 -10.99 0.27 3.88
C GLY A 55 -9.57 0.63 3.45
N GLN A 56 -9.08 1.83 3.77
CA GLN A 56 -7.74 2.28 3.37
C GLN A 56 -6.69 1.83 4.38
N ALA A 57 -5.57 1.31 3.88
CA ALA A 57 -4.37 1.07 4.66
C ALA A 57 -3.19 1.78 3.97
N ALA A 58 -2.31 2.38 4.77
CA ALA A 58 -1.10 3.02 4.29
C ALA A 58 0.07 2.62 5.18
N TRP A 59 1.15 2.20 4.55
CA TRP A 59 2.36 1.76 5.22
C TRP A 59 3.51 2.68 4.83
N PHE A 60 4.27 3.11 5.84
CA PHE A 60 5.38 4.02 5.65
C PHE A 60 6.64 3.39 6.21
N ASP A 61 7.69 3.36 5.41
CA ASP A 61 9.03 3.19 5.94
C ASP A 61 9.49 4.59 6.36
N LEU A 62 9.84 4.76 7.62
CA LEU A 62 10.07 6.09 8.19
C LEU A 62 11.46 6.65 7.84
N ARG A 63 12.31 5.88 7.13
CA ARG A 63 13.68 6.30 6.82
C ARG A 63 14.09 6.03 5.38
N VAL A 64 14.04 7.08 4.56
CA VAL A 64 14.60 7.07 3.20
C VAL A 64 15.93 7.81 3.13
N LYS A 65 16.90 7.26 2.40
CA LYS A 65 18.13 7.95 1.98
C LYS A 65 18.01 8.27 0.49
N ILE A 66 18.18 9.54 0.12
CA ILE A 66 18.12 10.00 -1.27
C ILE A 66 19.54 10.36 -1.70
N GLU A 67 19.95 9.94 -2.88
CA GLU A 67 21.22 10.31 -3.50
C GLU A 67 21.02 10.73 -4.96
N ARG A 68 21.92 11.59 -5.46
CA ARG A 68 21.90 12.03 -6.85
C ARG A 68 22.43 10.90 -7.71
N VAL A 69 21.71 10.57 -8.77
CA VAL A 69 22.16 9.67 -9.84
C VAL A 69 22.56 10.48 -11.06
N ASP A 70 23.44 9.92 -11.87
CA ASP A 70 23.74 10.46 -13.20
C ASP A 70 22.50 10.41 -14.09
N ALA A 71 22.45 11.29 -15.09
CA ALA A 71 21.37 11.26 -16.06
C ALA A 71 21.38 9.91 -16.80
N PRO A 72 20.21 9.28 -17.06
CA PRO A 72 20.17 8.10 -17.90
C PRO A 72 20.67 8.43 -19.31
N ASP A 73 21.34 7.48 -19.95
CA ASP A 73 21.69 7.59 -21.37
C ASP A 73 20.40 7.80 -22.19
N GLU A 74 20.41 8.76 -23.12
CA GLU A 74 19.27 8.97 -24.03
C GLU A 74 19.04 7.70 -24.86
N ALA A 75 17.79 7.23 -24.89
CA ALA A 75 17.36 6.03 -25.61
C ALA A 75 17.19 6.26 -27.11
#